data_AF-A0A7R9T5F3-F1
#
_entry.id   AF-A0A7R9T5F3-F1
#
_cell.length_a   1.000
_cell.length_b   1.000
_cell.length_c   1.000
_cell.angle_alpha   90.00
_cell.angle_beta   90.00
_cell.angle_gamma   90.00
#
_symmetry.space_group_name_H-M   'P 1'
#
loop_
_entity.id
_entity.type
_entity.pdbx_description
1 polymer ?
#
loop_
_entity_poly.entity_id
_entity_poly.type
_entity_poly.pdbx_seq_one_letter_code
_entity_poly.pdbx_strand_id
1 'polypeptide(L)'
;DVPTLLNNVPHARATRRWFYEDATKSIVAAVTARERRIKIKSEFPELNVNGDVYRVGTTLELVRETAAALARDGLRVKICVQRSMGQGVFQALPLSLSGVSKLLGMMDWEPGTEGMIDPSGGIGAADGEGADCFILVQPQNIVGYSVLPYIEEMEAVVGDKPMIMINPRLDDVQSAGNVMSVRGRKERMDAVAAWKEVYHFRLLYRKPYFFPIYGALRFAYYENEWELYKRTGARELEQYVLLGTYPSEPTPDEMTKKIWG
;
A
#
# COMPACT_ATOMS: atom_id res chain seq x y z
N ASP A 1 12.34 12.31 -11.57
CA ASP A 1 12.39 11.16 -12.49
C ASP A 1 12.23 9.86 -11.73
N VAL A 2 11.54 8.89 -12.33
CA VAL A 2 11.36 7.53 -11.78
C VAL A 2 12.74 6.84 -11.69
N PRO A 3 13.06 6.14 -10.58
CA PRO A 3 14.33 5.45 -10.43
C PRO A 3 14.56 4.39 -11.51
N THR A 4 15.83 4.14 -11.81
CA THR A 4 16.28 3.14 -12.77
C THR A 4 16.78 1.89 -12.06
N LEU A 5 17.15 0.87 -12.84
CA LEU A 5 17.61 -0.43 -12.41
C LEU A 5 16.61 -1.15 -11.51
N LEU A 6 15.31 -1.02 -11.80
CA LEU A 6 14.22 -1.63 -11.01
C LEU A 6 14.13 -3.15 -11.16
N ASN A 7 15.02 -3.76 -11.93
CA ASN A 7 15.25 -5.20 -11.96
C ASN A 7 16.35 -5.65 -10.97
N ASN A 8 17.13 -4.73 -10.40
CA ASN A 8 18.22 -5.04 -9.50
C ASN A 8 17.72 -5.08 -8.06
N VAL A 9 17.61 -6.29 -7.52
CA VAL A 9 17.23 -6.52 -6.13
C VAL A 9 18.41 -7.16 -5.38
N PRO A 10 18.77 -6.66 -4.19
CA PRO A 10 18.15 -5.54 -3.48
C PRO A 10 18.46 -4.18 -4.12
N HIS A 11 17.47 -3.31 -4.13
CA HIS A 11 17.57 -1.94 -4.61
C HIS A 11 18.47 -1.13 -3.68
N ALA A 12 19.16 -0.15 -4.28
CA ALA A 12 19.92 0.84 -3.53
C ALA A 12 19.00 1.61 -2.57
N ARG A 13 19.57 2.08 -1.44
CA ARG A 13 18.83 2.87 -0.45
C ARG A 13 18.17 4.11 -1.07
N ALA A 14 18.86 4.78 -2.00
CA ALA A 14 18.32 5.95 -2.70
C ALA A 14 17.06 5.61 -3.52
N THR A 15 17.07 4.49 -4.23
CA THR A 15 15.91 4.01 -5.01
C THR A 15 14.69 3.79 -4.10
N ARG A 16 14.88 3.10 -2.98
CA ARG A 16 13.80 2.86 -2.01
C ARG A 16 13.28 4.15 -1.39
N ARG A 17 14.20 5.02 -0.97
CA ARG A 17 13.86 6.34 -0.40
C ARG A 17 12.98 7.14 -1.33
N TRP A 18 13.27 7.16 -2.63
CA TRP A 18 12.45 7.85 -3.61
C TRP A 18 10.99 7.37 -3.56
N PHE A 19 10.75 6.05 -3.54
CA PHE A 19 9.39 5.51 -3.45
C PHE A 19 8.71 5.84 -2.12
N TYR A 20 9.48 5.92 -1.02
CA TYR A 20 8.93 6.29 0.28
C TYR A 20 8.50 7.75 0.29
N GLU A 21 9.39 8.65 -0.10
CA GLU A 21 9.15 10.09 -0.16
C GLU A 21 7.97 10.43 -1.08
N ASP A 22 7.88 9.78 -2.25
CA ASP A 22 6.82 10.03 -3.23
C ASP A 22 5.43 9.57 -2.73
N ALA A 23 5.37 8.37 -2.14
CA ALA A 23 4.16 7.85 -1.53
C ALA A 23 3.74 8.67 -0.30
N THR A 24 4.69 8.99 0.60
CA THR A 24 4.44 9.77 1.81
C THR A 24 3.98 11.18 1.47
N LYS A 25 4.58 11.84 0.48
CA LYS A 25 4.14 13.17 0.01
C LYS A 25 2.69 13.14 -0.48
N SER A 26 2.31 12.11 -1.22
CA SER A 26 0.92 11.93 -1.69
C SER A 26 -0.05 11.69 -0.54
N ILE A 27 0.33 10.88 0.45
CA ILE A 27 -0.47 10.63 1.66
C ILE A 27 -0.67 11.93 2.46
N VAL A 28 0.42 12.66 2.75
CA VAL A 28 0.36 13.91 3.51
C VAL A 28 -0.55 14.91 2.79
N ALA A 29 -0.39 15.10 1.48
CA ALA A 29 -1.24 15.98 0.70
C ALA A 29 -2.74 15.61 0.80
N ALA A 30 -3.06 14.32 0.74
CA ALA A 30 -4.44 13.85 0.88
C ALA A 30 -5.00 14.07 2.30
N VAL A 31 -4.20 13.81 3.33
CA VAL A 31 -4.60 14.06 4.73
C VAL A 31 -4.81 15.56 4.97
N THR A 32 -3.91 16.42 4.47
CA THR A 32 -4.07 17.89 4.52
C THR A 32 -5.36 18.34 3.81
N ALA A 33 -5.70 17.71 2.68
CA ALA A 33 -6.96 17.93 1.96
C ALA A 33 -8.19 17.33 2.67
N ARG A 34 -8.02 16.75 3.87
CA ARG A 34 -9.06 16.13 4.70
C ARG A 34 -9.71 14.89 4.08
N GLU A 35 -8.98 14.19 3.22
CA GLU A 35 -9.39 12.87 2.76
C GLU A 35 -9.36 11.86 3.92
N ARG A 36 -10.42 11.08 4.07
CA ARG A 36 -10.64 10.27 5.29
C ARG A 36 -10.32 8.79 5.13
N ARG A 37 -10.53 8.24 3.93
CA ARG A 37 -10.35 6.82 3.62
C ARG A 37 -9.48 6.74 2.40
N ILE A 38 -8.17 6.64 2.62
CA ILE A 38 -7.17 6.68 1.55
C ILE A 38 -6.36 5.39 1.51
N LYS A 39 -5.96 4.98 0.32
CA LYS A 39 -5.11 3.83 0.10
C LYS A 39 -3.98 4.16 -0.85
N ILE A 40 -2.88 3.45 -0.69
CA ILE A 40 -1.76 3.48 -1.64
C ILE A 40 -1.45 2.09 -2.16
N LYS A 41 -0.98 2.02 -3.40
CA LYS A 41 -0.45 0.81 -4.03
C LYS A 41 0.94 1.10 -4.58
N SER A 42 1.97 0.68 -3.87
CA SER A 42 3.36 0.78 -4.30
C SER A 42 3.90 -0.62 -4.56
N GLU A 43 3.95 -1.03 -5.82
CA GLU A 43 4.24 -2.40 -6.27
C GLU A 43 5.56 -2.50 -7.08
N PHE A 44 6.59 -1.75 -6.67
CA PHE A 44 7.96 -2.07 -7.11
C PHE A 44 8.44 -3.37 -6.42
N PRO A 45 9.46 -4.08 -6.94
CA PRO A 45 9.68 -5.49 -6.59
C PRO A 45 9.79 -5.81 -5.09
N GLU A 46 10.39 -4.94 -4.28
CA GLU A 46 10.53 -5.19 -2.83
C GLU A 46 9.24 -4.91 -2.02
N LEU A 47 8.29 -4.14 -2.56
CA LEU A 47 6.98 -3.90 -1.93
C LEU A 47 5.84 -4.70 -2.59
N ASN A 48 6.12 -5.37 -3.72
CA ASN A 48 5.14 -6.23 -4.38
C ASN A 48 5.03 -7.57 -3.65
N VAL A 49 4.04 -7.67 -2.77
CA VAL A 49 3.64 -8.87 -2.02
C VAL A 49 3.25 -10.08 -2.89
N ASN A 50 2.96 -9.87 -4.17
CA ASN A 50 2.70 -10.96 -5.13
C ASN A 50 3.98 -11.43 -5.83
N GLY A 51 5.10 -10.73 -5.67
CA GLY A 51 6.40 -11.11 -6.22
C GLY A 51 7.26 -11.88 -5.23
N ASP A 52 8.13 -12.74 -5.74
CA ASP A 52 9.04 -13.59 -4.93
C ASP A 52 10.09 -12.78 -4.14
N VAL A 53 10.14 -11.48 -4.38
CA VAL A 53 11.21 -10.58 -3.96
C VAL A 53 10.76 -9.59 -2.87
N TYR A 54 9.54 -9.76 -2.38
CA TYR A 54 8.98 -8.97 -1.29
C TYR A 54 9.90 -8.92 -0.06
N ARG A 55 10.04 -7.73 0.52
CA ARG A 55 10.83 -7.51 1.73
C ARG A 55 10.03 -6.74 2.77
N VAL A 56 9.76 -7.39 3.90
CA VAL A 56 9.08 -6.78 5.05
C VAL A 56 9.77 -5.51 5.55
N GLY A 57 11.11 -5.47 5.52
CA GLY A 57 11.88 -4.28 5.90
C GLY A 57 11.54 -3.05 5.05
N THR A 58 11.28 -3.23 3.76
CA THR A 58 10.90 -2.16 2.84
C THR A 58 9.51 -1.60 3.17
N THR A 59 8.56 -2.47 3.55
CA THR A 59 7.25 -2.04 4.07
C THR A 59 7.41 -1.24 5.36
N LEU A 60 8.22 -1.73 6.28
CA LEU A 60 8.49 -1.08 7.57
C LEU A 60 9.15 0.28 7.41
N GLU A 61 10.10 0.43 6.47
CA GLU A 61 10.72 1.71 6.15
C GLU A 61 9.72 2.73 5.58
N LEU A 62 8.82 2.30 4.67
CA LEU A 62 7.74 3.16 4.16
C LEU A 62 6.76 3.60 5.26
N VAL A 63 6.36 2.66 6.13
CA VAL A 63 5.50 2.95 7.28
C VAL A 63 6.19 3.95 8.21
N ARG A 64 7.49 3.77 8.47
CA ARG A 64 8.28 4.69 9.29
C ARG A 64 8.29 6.10 8.72
N GLU A 65 8.63 6.24 7.44
CA GLU A 65 8.67 7.55 6.76
C GLU A 65 7.31 8.25 6.82
N THR A 66 6.24 7.51 6.54
CA THR A 66 4.88 8.04 6.54
C THR A 66 4.41 8.45 7.93
N ALA A 67 4.60 7.60 8.93
CA ALA A 67 4.21 7.89 10.31
C ALA A 67 5.00 9.07 10.88
N ALA A 68 6.31 9.14 10.63
CA ALA A 68 7.15 10.26 11.04
C ALA A 68 6.72 11.57 10.37
N ALA A 69 6.40 11.55 9.07
CA ALA A 69 5.91 12.74 8.38
C ALA A 69 4.60 13.28 8.97
N LEU A 70 3.62 12.41 9.21
CA LEU A 70 2.34 12.80 9.82
C LEU A 70 2.51 13.26 11.28
N ALA A 71 3.42 12.64 12.02
CA ALA A 71 3.76 13.04 13.39
C ALA A 71 4.46 14.41 13.44
N ARG A 72 5.33 14.73 12.47
CA ARG A 72 5.93 16.06 12.31
C ARG A 72 4.87 17.14 12.06
N ASP A 73 3.78 16.79 11.38
CA ASP A 73 2.62 17.65 11.19
C ASP A 73 1.71 17.73 12.44
N GLY A 74 2.13 17.14 13.56
CA GLY A 74 1.45 17.23 14.85
C GLY A 74 0.33 16.21 15.06
N LEU A 75 0.17 15.22 14.18
CA LEU A 75 -0.84 14.18 14.33
C LEU A 75 -0.34 13.06 15.23
N ARG A 76 -1.18 12.60 16.18
CA ARG A 76 -0.93 11.32 16.82
C ARG A 76 -1.30 10.21 15.86
N VAL A 77 -0.33 9.38 15.50
CA VAL A 77 -0.45 8.32 14.50
C VAL A 77 -0.52 6.98 15.21
N LYS A 78 -1.57 6.19 14.93
CA LYS A 78 -1.61 4.79 15.34
C LYS A 78 -1.36 3.89 14.14
N ILE A 79 -0.41 2.98 14.27
CA ILE A 79 -0.07 1.99 13.25
C ILE A 79 -0.79 0.70 13.63
N CYS A 80 -1.64 0.25 12.72
CA CYS A 80 -2.54 -0.87 12.89
C CYS A 80 -2.11 -2.03 12.02
N VAL A 81 -1.77 -3.15 12.66
CA VAL A 81 -1.47 -4.41 11.99
C VAL A 81 -2.62 -5.38 12.26
N GLN A 82 -3.04 -6.10 11.24
CA GLN A 82 -4.08 -7.12 11.35
C GLN A 82 -3.70 -8.17 12.39
N ARG A 83 -4.63 -8.49 13.29
CA ARG A 83 -4.48 -9.58 14.26
C ARG A 83 -4.94 -10.90 13.64
N SER A 84 -4.69 -12.01 14.34
CA SER A 84 -5.19 -13.32 13.90
C SER A 84 -6.72 -13.27 13.73
N MET A 85 -7.20 -13.79 12.60
CA MET A 85 -8.63 -13.87 12.28
C MET A 85 -9.14 -15.30 12.46
N GLY A 86 -10.42 -15.45 12.77
CA GLY A 86 -11.06 -16.76 13.02
C GLY A 86 -11.21 -17.11 14.51
N GLN A 87 -11.83 -18.25 14.78
CA GLN A 87 -12.09 -18.74 16.14
C GLN A 87 -11.59 -20.18 16.33
N GLY A 88 -11.08 -20.48 17.52
CA GLY A 88 -10.59 -21.81 17.88
C GLY A 88 -9.44 -22.28 16.99
N VAL A 89 -9.50 -23.52 16.51
CA VAL A 89 -8.45 -24.14 15.67
C VAL A 89 -8.34 -23.55 14.26
N PHE A 90 -9.27 -22.68 13.86
CA PHE A 90 -9.30 -22.04 12.53
C PHE A 90 -8.72 -20.62 12.54
N GLN A 91 -7.93 -20.28 13.55
CA GLN A 91 -7.24 -19.00 13.62
C GLN A 91 -6.07 -18.95 12.63
N ALA A 92 -6.01 -17.89 11.83
CA ALA A 92 -4.93 -17.67 10.89
C ALA A 92 -4.56 -16.17 10.79
N LEU A 93 -3.26 -15.92 10.68
CA LEU A 93 -2.67 -14.61 10.39
C LEU A 93 -1.99 -14.69 9.01
N PRO A 94 -2.10 -13.66 8.14
CA PRO A 94 -1.31 -13.61 6.93
C PRO A 94 0.19 -13.76 7.22
N LEU A 95 0.86 -14.67 6.52
CA LEU A 95 2.29 -14.95 6.75
C LEU A 95 3.17 -13.68 6.63
N SER A 96 2.84 -12.80 5.69
CA SER A 96 3.55 -11.52 5.47
C SER A 96 3.43 -10.53 6.62
N LEU A 97 2.46 -10.72 7.53
CA LEU A 97 2.25 -9.89 8.72
C LEU A 97 2.81 -10.52 10.00
N SER A 98 3.27 -11.77 9.94
CA SER A 98 3.86 -12.45 11.10
C SER A 98 5.10 -11.70 11.58
N GLY A 99 5.08 -11.28 12.84
CA GLY A 99 6.18 -10.52 13.46
C GLY A 99 6.26 -9.04 13.10
N VAL A 100 5.42 -8.52 12.19
CA VAL A 100 5.41 -7.09 11.82
C VAL A 100 5.15 -6.20 13.04
N SER A 101 4.14 -6.53 13.86
CA SER A 101 3.84 -5.78 15.09
C SER A 101 5.02 -5.77 16.07
N LYS A 102 5.75 -6.89 16.19
CA LYS A 102 6.94 -6.98 17.04
C LYS A 102 8.06 -6.09 16.50
N LEU A 103 8.29 -6.09 15.19
CA LEU A 103 9.30 -5.26 14.55
C LEU A 103 8.99 -3.76 14.68
N LEU A 104 7.72 -3.36 14.53
CA LEU A 104 7.27 -1.98 14.76
C LEU A 104 7.50 -1.53 16.20
N GLY A 105 7.25 -2.40 17.19
CA GLY A 105 7.51 -2.09 18.60
C GLY A 105 8.98 -1.95 18.97
N MET A 106 9.90 -2.47 18.16
CA MET A 106 11.35 -2.32 18.32
C MET A 106 11.94 -1.26 17.38
N MET A 107 11.10 -0.57 16.61
CA MET A 107 11.54 0.38 15.61
C MET A 107 12.13 1.62 16.29
N ASP A 108 13.30 2.02 15.81
CA ASP A 108 13.88 3.33 16.14
C ASP A 108 13.12 4.40 15.33
N TRP A 109 12.30 5.19 16.01
CA TRP A 109 11.53 6.26 15.38
C TRP A 109 12.41 7.48 15.13
N GLU A 110 11.87 8.48 14.43
CA GLU A 110 12.62 9.72 14.23
C GLU A 110 12.63 10.55 15.53
N PRO A 111 13.78 11.13 15.92
CA PRO A 111 13.87 11.98 17.11
C PRO A 111 12.80 13.07 17.14
N GLY A 112 12.00 13.09 18.20
CA GLY A 112 10.92 14.05 18.41
C GLY A 112 9.55 13.58 17.92
N THR A 113 9.44 12.38 17.32
CA THR A 113 8.17 11.80 16.86
C THR A 113 7.68 10.64 17.74
N GLU A 114 8.52 10.13 18.64
CA GLU A 114 8.29 8.90 19.41
C GLU A 114 7.00 8.95 20.23
N GLY A 115 6.72 10.08 20.88
CA GLY A 115 5.54 10.26 21.72
C GLY A 115 4.22 10.40 20.93
N MET A 116 4.31 10.57 19.61
CA MET A 116 3.17 10.76 18.72
C MET A 116 2.81 9.50 17.95
N ILE A 117 3.65 8.46 17.98
CA ILE A 117 3.46 7.25 17.19
C ILE A 117 3.17 6.06 18.12
N ASP A 118 1.99 5.46 17.97
CA ASP A 118 1.62 4.20 18.62
C ASP A 118 1.74 3.03 17.63
N PRO A 119 2.78 2.18 17.75
CA PRO A 119 3.01 1.04 16.86
C PRO A 119 2.22 -0.23 17.22
N SER A 120 1.39 -0.20 18.27
CA SER A 120 0.79 -1.39 18.87
C SER A 120 -0.65 -1.70 18.44
N GLY A 121 -1.18 -0.91 17.51
CA GLY A 121 -2.57 -1.01 17.06
C GLY A 121 -2.91 -2.31 16.34
N GLY A 122 -4.12 -2.79 16.59
CA GLY A 122 -4.82 -3.79 15.78
C GLY A 122 -5.70 -3.17 14.68
N ILE A 123 -6.19 -4.00 13.76
CA ILE A 123 -7.32 -3.64 12.88
C ILE A 123 -8.62 -4.17 13.51
N GLY A 124 -9.52 -3.27 13.88
CA GLY A 124 -10.79 -3.56 14.55
C GLY A 124 -11.26 -2.40 15.43
N ALA A 125 -12.53 -2.42 15.86
CA ALA A 125 -13.13 -1.36 16.69
C ALA A 125 -12.32 -1.03 17.95
N ALA A 126 -11.76 -2.05 18.62
CA ALA A 126 -11.02 -1.89 19.88
C ALA A 126 -9.78 -0.97 19.76
N ASP A 127 -9.26 -0.78 18.55
CA ASP A 127 -8.07 0.02 18.29
C ASP A 127 -8.37 1.35 17.58
N GLY A 128 -9.65 1.67 17.35
CA GLY A 128 -10.11 2.86 16.61
C GLY A 128 -10.04 4.20 17.35
N GLU A 129 -9.59 4.22 18.60
CA GLU A 129 -9.48 5.44 19.42
C GLU A 129 -8.03 5.84 19.71
N GLY A 130 -7.82 6.98 20.38
CA GLY A 130 -6.52 7.38 20.93
C GLY A 130 -5.53 8.02 19.96
N ALA A 131 -5.86 8.10 18.67
CA ALA A 131 -5.04 8.76 17.65
C ALA A 131 -5.85 9.73 16.80
N ASP A 132 -5.14 10.56 16.05
CA ASP A 132 -5.69 11.54 15.10
C ASP A 132 -5.61 11.02 13.66
N CYS A 133 -4.74 10.02 13.40
CA CYS A 133 -4.59 9.34 12.12
C CYS A 133 -4.25 7.85 12.31
N PHE A 134 -4.75 6.97 11.44
CA PHE A 134 -4.56 5.52 11.54
C PHE A 134 -3.93 4.95 10.26
N ILE A 135 -2.81 4.22 10.38
CA ILE A 135 -2.14 3.55 9.27
C ILE A 135 -2.42 2.05 9.35
N LEU A 136 -3.14 1.51 8.39
CA LEU A 136 -3.41 0.08 8.24
C LEU A 136 -2.33 -0.55 7.36
N VAL A 137 -1.45 -1.32 7.98
CA VAL A 137 -0.30 -1.94 7.30
C VAL A 137 -0.74 -3.21 6.58
N GLN A 138 -0.77 -3.16 5.25
CA GLN A 138 -1.06 -4.29 4.36
C GLN A 138 -2.22 -5.17 4.85
N PRO A 139 -3.43 -4.63 5.08
CA PRO A 139 -4.57 -5.45 5.47
C PRO A 139 -4.90 -6.48 4.38
N GLN A 140 -5.15 -7.74 4.75
CA GLN A 140 -5.32 -8.84 3.78
C GLN A 140 -6.50 -9.74 4.13
N ASN A 141 -7.26 -10.10 3.09
CA ASN A 141 -8.11 -11.27 3.15
C ASN A 141 -7.24 -12.54 3.11
N ILE A 142 -7.68 -13.59 3.80
CA ILE A 142 -7.07 -14.93 3.73
C ILE A 142 -8.12 -15.95 3.33
N VAL A 143 -7.67 -17.16 3.03
CA VAL A 143 -8.57 -18.28 2.71
C VAL A 143 -9.58 -18.46 3.85
N GLY A 144 -10.86 -18.26 3.54
CA GLY A 144 -11.97 -18.44 4.49
C GLY A 144 -12.28 -17.26 5.42
N TYR A 145 -11.49 -16.18 5.41
CA TYR A 145 -11.72 -15.02 6.28
C TYR A 145 -11.43 -13.70 5.57
N SER A 146 -12.35 -12.73 5.71
CA SER A 146 -12.15 -11.36 5.26
C SER A 146 -11.83 -10.44 6.42
N VAL A 147 -10.88 -9.53 6.22
CA VAL A 147 -10.55 -8.48 7.20
C VAL A 147 -11.50 -7.28 7.12
N LEU A 148 -12.30 -7.18 6.05
CA LEU A 148 -13.19 -6.05 5.79
C LEU A 148 -14.19 -5.76 6.92
N PRO A 149 -14.85 -6.76 7.56
CA PRO A 149 -15.74 -6.47 8.68
C PRO A 149 -15.04 -5.76 9.84
N TYR A 150 -13.79 -6.14 10.15
CA TYR A 150 -13.00 -5.47 11.19
C TYR A 150 -12.60 -4.05 10.79
N ILE A 151 -12.36 -3.80 9.50
CA ILE A 151 -12.11 -2.47 8.98
C ILE A 151 -13.38 -1.62 9.13
N GLU A 152 -14.55 -2.13 8.73
CA GLU A 152 -15.84 -1.43 8.86
C GLU A 152 -16.15 -1.08 10.33
N GLU A 153 -15.95 -2.01 11.25
CA GLU A 153 -16.07 -1.77 12.70
C GLU A 153 -15.11 -0.68 13.18
N MET A 154 -13.85 -0.70 12.70
CA MET A 154 -12.86 0.32 13.03
C MET A 154 -13.25 1.69 12.45
N GLU A 155 -13.73 1.73 11.20
CA GLU A 155 -14.19 2.97 10.55
C GLU A 155 -15.31 3.65 11.35
N ALA A 156 -16.23 2.87 11.92
CA ALA A 156 -17.32 3.38 12.75
C ALA A 156 -16.82 4.09 14.02
N VAL A 157 -15.74 3.57 14.64
CA VAL A 157 -15.13 4.16 15.85
C VAL A 157 -14.22 5.34 15.50
N VAL A 158 -13.43 5.22 14.43
CA VAL A 158 -12.50 6.26 13.97
C VAL A 158 -13.25 7.51 13.49
N GLY A 159 -14.44 7.33 12.91
CA GLY A 159 -15.29 8.41 12.42
C GLY A 159 -14.59 9.22 11.33
N ASP A 160 -14.55 10.54 11.50
CA ASP A 160 -14.09 11.48 10.47
C ASP A 160 -12.56 11.59 10.33
N LYS A 161 -11.80 10.89 11.18
CA LYS A 161 -10.33 10.92 11.15
C LYS A 161 -9.78 10.11 9.97
N PRO A 162 -8.61 10.49 9.42
CA PRO A 162 -7.96 9.77 8.34
C PRO A 162 -7.56 8.36 8.73
N MET A 163 -7.90 7.41 7.85
CA MET A 163 -7.37 6.05 7.83
C MET A 163 -6.67 5.82 6.50
N ILE A 164 -5.49 5.19 6.58
CA ILE A 164 -4.54 5.07 5.47
C ILE A 164 -4.18 3.61 5.29
N MET A 165 -4.59 2.99 4.17
CA MET A 165 -4.13 1.64 3.83
C MET A 165 -2.83 1.69 3.03
N ILE A 166 -1.81 0.99 3.52
CA ILE A 166 -0.56 0.78 2.78
C ILE A 166 -0.58 -0.61 2.15
N ASN A 167 -0.62 -0.67 0.81
CA ASN A 167 -0.61 -1.90 0.02
C ASN A 167 -1.64 -2.96 0.49
N PRO A 168 -2.95 -2.62 0.52
CA PRO A 168 -3.99 -3.57 0.92
C PRO A 168 -4.12 -4.73 -0.08
N ARG A 169 -4.39 -5.95 0.42
CA ARG A 169 -4.70 -7.15 -0.38
C ARG A 169 -6.09 -7.66 -0.06
N LEU A 170 -7.08 -6.92 -0.54
CA LEU A 170 -8.48 -7.13 -0.19
C LEU A 170 -9.27 -7.83 -1.31
N ASP A 171 -8.56 -8.34 -2.32
CA ASP A 171 -9.16 -9.22 -3.32
C ASP A 171 -9.64 -10.53 -2.68
N ASP A 172 -10.69 -11.12 -3.25
CA ASP A 172 -11.23 -12.39 -2.78
C ASP A 172 -10.25 -13.54 -3.03
N VAL A 173 -9.85 -14.23 -1.96
CA VAL A 173 -9.07 -15.48 -2.02
C VAL A 173 -10.02 -16.68 -2.05
N GLN A 174 -10.31 -17.19 -3.25
CA GLN A 174 -11.20 -18.35 -3.40
C GLN A 174 -10.67 -19.58 -2.64
N SER A 175 -11.57 -20.25 -1.91
CA SER A 175 -11.27 -21.51 -1.21
C SER A 175 -12.21 -22.62 -1.70
N ALA A 176 -11.74 -23.86 -1.72
CA ALA A 176 -12.55 -25.03 -2.07
C ALA A 176 -13.77 -25.24 -1.15
N GLY A 177 -13.87 -24.55 -0.01
CA GLY A 177 -14.93 -24.68 0.98
C GLY A 177 -16.12 -23.72 0.83
N ASN A 178 -16.27 -22.97 -0.27
CA ASN A 178 -17.37 -22.01 -0.50
C ASN A 178 -17.51 -20.86 0.54
N VAL A 179 -16.55 -20.66 1.46
CA VAL A 179 -16.67 -19.65 2.53
C VAL A 179 -16.51 -18.21 2.04
N MET A 180 -15.86 -17.98 0.88
CA MET A 180 -15.96 -16.73 0.12
C MET A 180 -16.76 -16.96 -1.17
N SER A 181 -18.05 -17.24 -1.00
CA SER A 181 -18.99 -17.40 -2.11
C SER A 181 -19.10 -16.12 -2.96
N VAL A 182 -19.62 -16.25 -4.18
CA VAL A 182 -19.97 -15.11 -5.07
C VAL A 182 -20.89 -14.10 -4.36
N ARG A 183 -21.63 -14.53 -3.34
CA ARG A 183 -22.50 -13.69 -2.52
C ARG A 183 -21.67 -12.79 -1.59
N GLY A 184 -21.92 -11.50 -1.65
CA GLY A 184 -21.20 -10.46 -0.92
C GLY A 184 -19.85 -10.03 -1.49
N ARG A 185 -19.40 -10.64 -2.60
CA ARG A 185 -18.19 -10.18 -3.32
C ARG A 185 -18.34 -8.75 -3.82
N LYS A 186 -19.52 -8.42 -4.35
CA LYS A 186 -19.81 -7.06 -4.83
C LYS A 186 -19.69 -6.06 -3.69
N GLU A 187 -20.34 -6.31 -2.56
CA GLU A 187 -20.25 -5.43 -1.37
C GLU A 187 -18.79 -5.25 -0.91
N ARG A 188 -18.01 -6.35 -0.86
CA ARG A 188 -16.57 -6.27 -0.51
C ARG A 188 -15.76 -5.45 -1.50
N MET A 189 -15.99 -5.63 -2.80
CA MET A 189 -15.31 -4.86 -3.85
C MET A 189 -15.70 -3.38 -3.81
N ASP A 190 -16.98 -3.08 -3.60
CA ASP A 190 -17.50 -1.72 -3.48
C ASP A 190 -16.92 -1.03 -2.24
N ALA A 191 -16.80 -1.75 -1.11
CA ALA A 191 -16.15 -1.26 0.09
C ALA A 191 -14.68 -0.89 -0.17
N VAL A 192 -13.91 -1.75 -0.84
CA VAL A 192 -12.52 -1.46 -1.21
C VAL A 192 -12.42 -0.31 -2.22
N ALA A 193 -13.37 -0.21 -3.15
CA ALA A 193 -13.41 0.85 -4.16
C ALA A 193 -13.73 2.23 -3.55
N ALA A 194 -14.49 2.27 -2.44
CA ALA A 194 -14.80 3.51 -1.73
C ALA A 194 -13.56 4.19 -1.11
N TRP A 195 -12.49 3.42 -0.86
CA TRP A 195 -11.21 3.98 -0.42
C TRP A 195 -10.50 4.66 -1.59
N LYS A 196 -10.23 5.96 -1.46
CA LYS A 196 -9.59 6.77 -2.49
C LYS A 196 -8.14 6.37 -2.67
N GLU A 197 -7.76 6.01 -3.88
CA GLU A 197 -6.35 5.76 -4.20
C GLU A 197 -5.63 7.10 -4.32
N VAL A 198 -4.63 7.34 -3.46
CA VAL A 198 -3.87 8.59 -3.42
C VAL A 198 -2.43 8.43 -3.93
N TYR A 199 -1.98 7.18 -4.06
CA TYR A 199 -0.71 6.88 -4.69
C TYR A 199 -0.77 5.51 -5.36
N HIS A 200 -0.25 5.44 -6.57
CA HIS A 200 -0.08 4.20 -7.31
C HIS A 200 1.31 4.19 -7.92
N PHE A 201 2.01 3.08 -7.80
CA PHE A 201 3.16 2.77 -8.61
C PHE A 201 3.14 1.28 -8.94
N ARG A 202 3.21 0.93 -10.22
CA ARG A 202 3.43 -0.46 -10.64
C ARG A 202 4.33 -0.53 -11.86
N LEU A 203 5.08 -1.62 -11.94
CA LEU A 203 5.84 -1.95 -13.13
C LEU A 203 4.92 -2.61 -14.18
N LEU A 204 5.21 -2.35 -15.45
CA LEU A 204 4.50 -2.92 -16.58
C LEU A 204 5.34 -4.03 -17.20
N TYR A 205 4.82 -5.24 -17.17
CA TYR A 205 5.44 -6.45 -17.71
C TYR A 205 4.36 -7.37 -18.29
N ARG A 206 4.76 -8.31 -19.15
CA ARG A 206 3.81 -9.27 -19.75
C ARG A 206 3.61 -10.45 -18.79
N LYS A 207 2.42 -10.52 -18.20
CA LYS A 207 2.00 -11.67 -17.38
C LYS A 207 2.15 -13.00 -18.16
N PRO A 208 2.50 -14.10 -17.48
CA PRO A 208 2.66 -14.24 -16.03
C PRO A 208 4.04 -13.80 -15.48
N TYR A 209 4.94 -13.33 -16.35
CA TYR A 209 6.31 -13.02 -15.96
C TYR A 209 6.47 -11.59 -15.43
N PHE A 210 7.34 -11.41 -14.43
CA PHE A 210 7.74 -10.09 -13.92
C PHE A 210 8.87 -9.45 -14.74
N PHE A 211 9.36 -10.15 -15.76
CA PHE A 211 10.43 -9.70 -16.65
C PHE A 211 10.15 -10.13 -18.11
N PRO A 212 10.60 -9.36 -19.12
CA PRO A 212 11.21 -8.03 -19.01
C PRO A 212 10.20 -6.95 -18.58
N ILE A 213 10.72 -5.93 -17.88
CA ILE A 213 9.98 -4.72 -17.57
C ILE A 213 9.94 -3.85 -18.83
N TYR A 214 8.75 -3.38 -19.19
CA TYR A 214 8.50 -2.54 -20.37
C TYR A 214 8.23 -1.09 -20.03
N GLY A 215 7.84 -0.82 -18.78
CA GLY A 215 7.47 0.52 -18.35
C GLY A 215 7.04 0.56 -16.90
N ALA A 216 6.49 1.69 -16.50
CA ALA A 216 5.89 1.90 -15.20
C ALA A 216 4.63 2.75 -15.34
N LEU A 217 3.72 2.59 -14.41
CA LEU A 217 2.56 3.46 -14.23
C LEU A 217 2.67 4.07 -12.84
N ARG A 218 2.49 5.39 -12.76
CA ARG A 218 2.52 6.16 -11.51
C ARG A 218 1.27 7.02 -11.40
N PHE A 219 0.76 7.18 -10.19
CA PHE A 219 -0.21 8.21 -9.81
C PHE A 219 0.22 8.79 -8.48
N ALA A 220 0.23 10.11 -8.37
CA ALA A 220 0.51 10.82 -7.13
C ALA A 220 -0.54 11.89 -6.88
N TYR A 221 -1.19 11.85 -5.71
CA TYR A 221 -2.31 12.73 -5.39
C TYR A 221 -1.97 14.22 -5.49
N TYR A 222 -0.73 14.60 -5.17
CA TYR A 222 -0.32 16.01 -5.18
C TYR A 222 -0.13 16.59 -6.61
N GLU A 223 -0.02 15.74 -7.63
CA GLU A 223 -0.05 16.12 -9.05
C GLU A 223 -1.43 15.83 -9.67
N ASN A 224 -2.14 14.83 -9.13
CA ASN A 224 -3.49 14.42 -9.52
C ASN A 224 -3.59 13.99 -11.00
N GLU A 225 -2.51 13.41 -11.53
CA GLU A 225 -2.45 12.83 -12.87
C GLU A 225 -1.84 11.42 -12.83
N TRP A 226 -2.29 10.57 -13.75
CA TRP A 226 -1.68 9.27 -14.01
C TRP A 226 -0.60 9.41 -15.07
N GLU A 227 0.58 8.89 -14.80
CA GLU A 227 1.75 9.01 -15.67
C GLU A 227 2.16 7.64 -16.21
N LEU A 228 2.25 7.53 -17.53
CA LEU A 228 2.71 6.33 -18.21
C LEU A 228 4.17 6.49 -18.65
N TYR A 229 5.05 5.62 -18.17
CA TYR A 229 6.46 5.61 -18.53
C TYR A 229 6.82 4.40 -19.40
N LYS A 230 7.64 4.63 -20.43
CA LYS A 230 8.31 3.56 -21.18
C LYS A 230 9.71 3.35 -20.63
N ARG A 231 10.05 2.10 -20.36
CA ARG A 231 11.43 1.72 -20.05
C ARG A 231 12.23 1.64 -21.34
N THR A 232 13.33 2.37 -21.40
CA THR A 232 14.27 2.38 -22.53
C THR A 232 15.69 2.12 -22.05
N GLY A 233 16.58 1.74 -22.98
CA GLY A 233 17.98 1.44 -22.65
C GLY A 233 18.15 0.13 -21.87
N ALA A 234 19.39 -0.15 -21.46
CA ALA A 234 19.74 -1.35 -20.71
C ALA A 234 20.86 -1.04 -19.70
N ARG A 235 20.81 -1.71 -18.54
CA ARG A 235 21.78 -1.54 -17.45
C ARG A 235 21.91 -0.07 -17.07
N GLU A 236 23.12 0.48 -17.02
CA GLU A 236 23.38 1.88 -16.64
C GLU A 236 22.73 2.92 -17.56
N LEU A 237 22.31 2.52 -18.76
CA LEU A 237 21.60 3.38 -19.71
C LEU A 237 20.07 3.25 -19.57
N GLU A 238 19.59 2.48 -18.61
CA GLU A 238 18.16 2.34 -18.35
C GLU A 238 17.55 3.68 -17.96
N GLN A 239 16.40 3.99 -18.56
CA GLN A 239 15.63 5.20 -18.28
C GLN A 239 14.14 4.88 -18.32
N TYR A 240 13.36 5.68 -17.61
CA TYR A 240 11.89 5.69 -17.67
C TYR A 240 11.45 7.01 -18.30
N VAL A 241 11.05 6.96 -19.57
CA VAL A 241 10.63 8.13 -20.36
C VAL A 241 9.13 8.29 -20.27
N LEU A 242 8.66 9.46 -19.83
CA LEU A 242 7.23 9.78 -19.78
C LEU A 242 6.63 9.78 -21.20
N LEU A 243 5.62 8.96 -21.43
CA LEU A 243 4.89 8.87 -22.69
C LEU A 243 3.60 9.71 -22.73
N GLY A 244 3.06 10.05 -21.56
CA GLY A 244 1.86 10.85 -21.44
C GLY A 244 1.27 10.81 -20.04
N THR A 245 0.37 11.76 -19.79
CA THR A 245 -0.42 11.86 -18.58
C THR A 245 -1.92 11.64 -18.87
N TYR A 246 -2.65 11.18 -17.87
CA TYR A 246 -4.06 10.80 -17.98
C TYR A 246 -4.85 11.29 -16.75
N PRO A 247 -6.09 11.75 -16.91
CA PRO A 247 -6.94 12.16 -15.79
C PRO A 247 -7.46 10.98 -14.96
N SER A 248 -7.39 9.75 -15.48
CA SER A 248 -7.80 8.50 -14.84
C SER A 248 -6.82 7.38 -15.20
N GLU A 249 -6.86 6.25 -14.48
CA GLU A 249 -5.98 5.10 -14.78
C GLU A 249 -6.16 4.69 -16.25
N PRO A 250 -5.08 4.70 -17.06
CA PRO A 250 -5.17 4.33 -18.47
C PRO A 250 -5.48 2.84 -18.61
N THR A 251 -6.32 2.51 -19.58
CA THR A 251 -6.71 1.13 -19.88
C THR A 251 -5.53 0.32 -20.42
N PRO A 252 -5.56 -1.02 -20.33
CA PRO A 252 -4.55 -1.89 -20.92
C PRO A 252 -4.28 -1.61 -22.41
N ASP A 253 -5.33 -1.28 -23.18
CA ASP A 253 -5.20 -0.99 -24.61
C ASP A 253 -4.51 0.36 -24.87
N GLU A 254 -4.85 1.39 -24.11
CA GLU A 254 -4.18 2.70 -24.18
C GLU A 254 -2.71 2.61 -23.84
N MET A 255 -2.38 1.88 -22.76
CA MET A 255 -0.99 1.65 -22.37
C MET A 255 -0.24 0.86 -23.43
N THR A 256 -0.84 -0.22 -23.95
CA THR A 256 -0.23 -1.08 -24.98
C THR A 256 0.06 -0.28 -26.25
N LYS A 257 -0.90 0.51 -26.72
CA LYS A 257 -0.75 1.34 -27.92
C LYS A 257 0.37 2.37 -27.78
N LYS A 258 0.58 2.94 -26.59
CA LYS A 258 1.64 3.92 -26.33
C LYS A 258 3.02 3.30 -26.16
N ILE A 259 3.10 2.13 -25.52
CA ILE A 259 4.38 1.46 -25.30
C ILE A 259 4.89 0.79 -26.59
N TRP A 260 3.98 0.20 -27.36
CA TRP A 260 4.30 -0.70 -28.48
C TRP A 260 3.91 -0.19 -29.86
N GLY A 261 2.96 0.74 -29.95
CA GLY A 261 2.59 1.40 -31.21
C GLY A 261 3.54 2.54 -31.53
#